data_AF-A0A530AVU4-F1
#
_entry.id   AF-A0A530AVU4-F1
#
_cell.length_a   1.000
_cell.length_b   1.000
_cell.length_c   1.000
_cell.angle_alpha   90.00
_cell.angle_beta   90.00
_cell.angle_gamma   90.00
#
_symmetry.space_group_name_H-M   'P 1'
#
loop_
_entity.id
_entity.type
_entity.pdbx_description
1 polymer ?
#
loop_
_entity_poly.entity_id
_entity_poly.type
_entity_poly.pdbx_seq_one_letter_code
_entity_poly.pdbx_strand_id
1 'polypeptide(L)' 'MAKTKFLLVGESWMSSATHYKGFDQFGSVTFHLGATPLVNALKDSEFDLEYMPAHEAVEKLPFTMEGLS' A
#
# COMPACT_ATOMS: atom_id res chain seq x y z
N MET A 1 0.25 16.95 -23.09
CA MET A 1 -0.45 17.37 -21.86
C MET A 1 0.43 16.98 -20.68
N ALA A 2 0.59 17.82 -19.66
CA ALA A 2 1.24 17.41 -18.43
C ALA A 2 0.35 16.38 -17.70
N LYS A 3 0.93 15.31 -17.16
CA LYS A 3 0.17 14.32 -16.37
C LYS A 3 -0.18 14.91 -15.01
N THR A 4 -1.37 14.62 -14.51
CA THR A 4 -1.76 15.02 -13.15
C THR A 4 -1.14 14.04 -12.16
N LYS A 5 -0.33 14.54 -11.21
CA LYS A 5 0.37 13.72 -10.23
C LYS A 5 -0.50 13.42 -9.01
N PHE A 6 -0.47 12.18 -8.54
CA PHE A 6 -1.19 11.72 -7.36
C PHE A 6 -0.28 10.86 -6.48
N LEU A 7 -0.36 11.05 -5.17
CA LEU A 7 0.23 10.16 -4.18
C LEU A 7 -0.89 9.40 -3.47
N LEU A 8 -0.93 8.08 -3.64
CA LEU A 8 -1.83 7.18 -2.91
C LEU A 8 -1.07 6.57 -1.74
N VAL A 9 -1.48 6.89 -0.51
CA VAL A 9 -0.87 6.37 0.71
C VAL A 9 -1.82 5.34 1.34
N GLY A 10 -1.31 4.16 1.66
CA GLY A 10 -2.05 3.14 2.40
C GLY A 10 -2.38 1.89 1.57
N GLU A 11 -3.61 1.39 1.70
CA GLU A 11 -4.12 0.20 1.00
C GLU A 11 -3.19 -1.02 1.08
N SER A 12 -2.45 -1.18 2.18
CA SER A 12 -1.62 -2.36 2.43
C SER A 12 -1.73 -2.80 3.88
N TRP A 13 -1.82 -4.11 4.13
CA TRP A 13 -1.95 -4.64 5.48
C TRP A 13 -1.27 -6.00 5.62
N MET A 14 -0.88 -6.32 6.85
CA MET A 14 -0.43 -7.66 7.24
C MET A 14 -1.50 -8.30 8.12
N SER A 15 -1.91 -9.52 7.78
CA SER A 15 -2.82 -10.33 8.58
C SER A 15 -2.06 -11.49 9.19
N SER A 16 -1.97 -11.50 10.52
CA SER A 16 -1.46 -12.63 11.30
C SER A 16 -2.63 -13.46 11.81
N ALA A 17 -2.60 -14.76 11.57
CA ALA A 17 -3.61 -15.70 12.03
C ALA A 17 -2.94 -16.85 12.77
N THR A 18 -3.52 -17.22 13.91
CA THR A 18 -3.14 -18.42 14.66
C THR A 18 -4.21 -19.48 14.43
N HIS A 19 -3.80 -20.64 13.94
CA HIS A 19 -4.66 -21.77 13.64
C HIS A 19 -4.50 -22.83 14.73
N TYR A 20 -5.61 -23.31 15.28
CA TYR A 20 -5.65 -24.35 16.30
C TYR A 20 -6.19 -25.65 15.71
N LYS A 21 -5.47 -26.76 15.94
CA LYS A 21 -5.89 -28.11 15.56
C LYS A 21 -5.68 -29.06 16.73
N GLY A 22 -6.74 -29.24 17.53
CA GLY A 22 -6.63 -30.00 18.78
C GLY A 22 -5.68 -29.31 19.75
N PHE A 23 -4.59 -29.98 20.10
CA PHE A 23 -3.56 -29.44 20.99
C PHE A 23 -2.54 -28.53 20.26
N ASP A 24 -2.38 -28.71 18.95
CA ASP A 24 -1.35 -28.00 18.18
C ASP A 24 -1.82 -26.61 17.75
N GLN A 25 -0.89 -25.66 17.75
CA GLN A 25 -1.07 -24.33 17.14
C GLN A 25 -0.01 -24.07 16.08
N PHE A 26 -0.41 -23.40 15.00
CA PHE A 26 0.53 -22.89 14.00
C PHE A 26 0.08 -21.54 13.48
N GLY A 27 1.04 -20.66 13.20
CA GLY A 27 0.78 -19.31 12.70
C GLY A 27 0.87 -19.23 11.18
N SER A 28 0.13 -18.29 10.59
CA SER A 28 0.33 -17.83 9.22
C SER A 28 0.31 -16.31 9.19
N VAL A 29 1.24 -15.70 8.46
CA VAL A 29 1.23 -14.25 8.20
C VAL A 29 1.07 -14.05 6.69
N THR A 30 0.17 -13.16 6.32
CA THR A 30 -0.11 -12.79 4.92
C THR A 30 0.00 -11.28 4.77
N PHE A 31 0.51 -10.86 3.61
CA PHE A 31 0.59 -9.44 3.24
C PHE A 31 -0.28 -9.20 2.02
N HIS A 32 -1.01 -8.09 2.02
CA HIS A 32 -1.95 -7.74 0.97
C HIS A 32 -1.77 -6.30 0.52
N LEU A 33 -1.95 -6.09 -0.78
CA LEU A 33 -2.05 -4.79 -1.43
C LEU A 33 -3.46 -4.66 -2.01
N GLY A 34 -4.26 -3.74 -1.48
CA GLY A 34 -5.62 -3.45 -1.91
C GLY A 34 -5.69 -2.59 -3.17
N ALA A 35 -4.70 -1.72 -3.38
CA ALA A 35 -4.71 -0.76 -4.48
C ALA A 35 -4.21 -1.30 -5.83
N THR A 36 -3.71 -2.54 -5.90
CA THR A 36 -3.13 -3.09 -7.13
C THR A 36 -4.04 -2.97 -8.36
N PRO A 37 -5.37 -3.24 -8.29
CA PRO A 37 -6.26 -3.04 -9.44
C PRO A 37 -6.31 -1.58 -9.92
N LEU A 38 -6.34 -0.62 -8.98
CA LEU A 38 -6.35 0.81 -9.30
C LEU A 38 -5.03 1.26 -9.92
N VAL A 39 -3.90 0.86 -9.31
CA VAL A 39 -2.55 1.16 -9.82
C VAL A 39 -2.39 0.65 -11.26
N ASN A 40 -2.84 -0.57 -11.53
CA ASN A 40 -2.79 -1.16 -12.86
C ASN A 40 -3.69 -0.42 -13.85
N ALA A 41 -4.89 -0.02 -13.44
CA ALA A 41 -5.82 0.72 -14.28
C ALA A 41 -5.29 2.11 -14.67
N LEU A 42 -4.48 2.74 -13.81
CA LEU A 42 -3.97 4.09 -14.03
C LEU A 42 -2.61 4.16 -14.72
N LYS A 43 -1.89 3.03 -14.87
CA LYS A 43 -0.50 2.97 -15.38
C LYS A 43 -0.27 3.71 -16.70
N ASP A 44 -1.22 3.59 -17.64
CA ASP A 44 -1.14 4.21 -18.97
C ASP A 44 -2.12 5.38 -19.16
N SER A 45 -2.65 5.91 -18.07
CA SER A 45 -3.59 7.03 -18.08
C SER A 45 -2.89 8.41 -18.07
N GLU A 46 -3.68 9.47 -18.11
CA GLU A 46 -3.24 10.86 -17.89
C GLU A 46 -2.79 11.15 -16.46
N PHE A 47 -2.97 10.19 -15.55
CA PHE A 47 -2.56 10.27 -14.16
C PHE A 47 -1.19 9.63 -13.95
N ASP A 48 -0.34 10.34 -13.20
CA ASP A 48 0.96 9.86 -12.73
C ASP A 48 0.82 9.51 -11.25
N LEU A 49 0.55 8.23 -10.96
CA LEU A 49 0.26 7.74 -9.63
C LEU A 49 1.53 7.18 -8.97
N GLU A 50 1.92 7.76 -7.85
CA GLU A 50 2.84 7.16 -6.90
C GLU A 50 2.04 6.41 -5.83
N TYR A 51 2.34 5.12 -5.63
CA TYR A 51 1.69 4.30 -4.61
C TYR A 51 2.66 4.02 -3.46
N MET A 52 2.32 4.51 -2.27
CA MET A 52 3.08 4.33 -1.03
C MET A 52 2.31 3.40 -0.08
N PRO A 53 2.73 2.13 0.09
CA PRO A 53 2.13 1.22 1.05
C PRO A 53 2.19 1.76 2.48
N ALA A 54 1.23 1.37 3.32
CA ALA A 54 1.10 1.82 4.71
C ALA A 54 2.37 1.58 5.55
N HIS A 55 3.06 0.46 5.33
CA HIS A 55 4.28 0.13 6.08
C HIS A 55 5.49 0.98 5.66
N GLU A 56 5.48 1.57 4.46
CA GLU A 56 6.51 2.51 4.02
C GLU A 56 6.23 3.95 4.46
N ALA A 57 4.94 4.31 4.58
CA ALA A 57 4.52 5.66 4.95
C ALA A 57 5.05 6.10 6.32
N VAL A 58 5.33 5.16 7.22
CA VAL A 58 5.90 5.44 8.54
C VAL A 58 7.25 6.15 8.44
N GLU A 59 8.05 5.84 7.42
CA GLU A 59 9.40 6.38 7.24
C GLU A 59 9.48 7.42 6.12
N LYS A 60 8.69 7.22 5.06
CA LYS A 60 8.85 7.96 3.80
C LYS A 60 7.84 9.08 3.59
N LEU A 61 6.74 9.11 4.35
CA LEU A 61 5.74 10.16 4.16
C LEU A 61 6.32 11.52 4.59
N PRO A 62 6.31 12.53 3.71
CA PRO A 62 6.86 13.84 4.04
C PRO A 62 6.08 14.54 5.16
N PHE A 63 6.80 15.22 6.05
CA PHE A 63 6.22 16.01 7.14
C PHE A 63 6.09 17.50 6.82
N THR A 64 6.59 17.95 5.67
CA THR A 64 6.50 19.34 5.23
C THR A 64 5.83 19.43 3.86
N MET A 65 5.22 20.59 3.58
CA MET A 65 4.52 20.83 2.32
C MET A 65 5.47 20.79 1.13
N GLU A 66 6.72 21.24 1.30
CA GLU A 66 7.74 21.20 0.26
C GLU A 66 8.05 19.76 -0.18
N GLY A 67 7.95 18.78 0.73
CA GLY A 67 8.14 17.37 0.41
C GLY A 67 6.97 16.71 -0.32
N LEU A 68 5.80 17.37 -0.37
CA LEU A 68 4.59 16.90 -1.07
C LEU A 68 4.37 17.58 -2.43
N SER A 69 5.26 18.51 -2.82
CA SER A 69 5.13 19.39 -3.98
C SER A 69 5.82 18.87 -5.23
#